data_AF-A0A954SW61-F1
#
_entry.id   AF-A0A954SW61-F1
#
_cell.length_a   1.000
_cell.length_b   1.000
_cell.length_c   1.000
_cell.angle_alpha   90.00
_cell.angle_beta   90.00
_cell.angle_gamma   90.00
#
_symmetry.space_group_name_H-M   'P 1'
#
loop_
_entity.id
_entity.type
_entity.pdbx_description
1 polymer ?
#
loop_
_entity_poly.entity_id
_entity_poly.type
_entity_poly.pdbx_seq_one_letter_code
_entity_poly.pdbx_strand_id
1 'polypeptide(L)'
;MKRTIKLSTVSWLLLTAMVAAPWLVSADFARRLEAQETGAESAEGTSTETTGAESETSKPAEPPKPVIDKPWEFDSYRVTVWIAVEDTPLLGPSALTDLTDQVEWLAEQVDLSGWIVTASLAPEAYQGTPIRRAMLRDLESMAFSESREDRLAMAGDADKIIMLTVKSRDTKFQIEAREYDVLADMMGALHRNECIHQQRLARHCYRGVADAFSPVARIQDSDERTATVLPRAAGLIVVPESYDDSWVPPPTYIKDTDILIPMVRHTGRLQLNRPEVEVKSWTCLMLDHRENDELVYSVQSMFRTPLAGRTARRQQRIAMVAKPGYDHTSIALVSTGQDKRPLWGYRVFRIELDSMGEEVPVLVGKTDWRGEIEIDIADGVFQTLYIKNGERTLGRLPLVVGHQSRVEAPVLSDDIRLRAEGVIQGLQSQFLDLVARREVIAKRARYRIEQKEFDGARELIDEIRGLPNIEQFTLTIEQQRRQVLSNDSREQSRIDAMFNRLIELLAKYIDDGVVGELDGELRAAEEAAGVTTN
;
A
#
# COMPACT_ATOMS: atom_id res chain seq x y z
N MET A 1 28.44 42.73 40.69
CA MET A 1 27.17 42.15 41.17
C MET A 1 26.65 41.15 40.14
N LYS A 2 26.93 39.86 40.32
CA LYS A 2 26.34 38.76 39.56
C LYS A 2 25.87 37.75 40.60
N ARG A 3 24.56 37.56 40.75
CA ARG A 3 23.97 36.51 41.60
C ARG A 3 23.67 35.30 40.73
N THR A 4 24.47 34.26 40.90
CA THR A 4 24.25 32.92 40.37
C THR A 4 23.15 32.25 41.19
N ILE A 5 22.03 31.89 40.54
CA ILE A 5 20.96 31.10 41.11
C ILE A 5 21.41 29.63 41.03
N LYS A 6 21.69 29.01 42.18
CA LYS A 6 21.88 27.55 42.28
C LYS A 6 20.51 26.87 42.20
N LEU A 7 20.16 26.34 41.02
CA LEU A 7 19.08 25.35 40.92
C LEU A 7 19.57 24.02 41.50
N SER A 8 18.72 23.38 42.29
CA SER A 8 19.01 22.12 42.96
C SER A 8 19.04 20.94 41.97
N THR A 9 19.90 19.97 42.29
CA THR A 9 20.23 18.76 41.52
C THR A 9 19.03 17.89 41.14
N VAL A 10 17.88 18.07 41.81
CA VAL A 10 16.64 17.33 41.56
C VAL A 10 15.94 17.82 40.28
N SER A 11 16.11 19.10 39.91
CA SER A 11 15.46 19.68 38.73
C SER A 11 16.13 19.26 37.41
N TRP A 12 17.38 18.76 37.47
CA TRP A 12 18.13 18.29 36.29
C TRP A 12 17.84 16.80 35.96
N LEU A 13 17.52 15.99 36.98
CA LEU A 13 17.20 14.56 36.83
C LEU A 13 15.80 14.32 36.22
N LEU A 14 14.85 15.22 36.46
CA LEU A 14 13.52 15.16 35.86
C LEU A 14 13.51 15.55 34.37
N LEU A 15 14.44 16.40 33.93
CA LEU A 15 14.51 16.85 32.54
C LEU A 15 15.28 15.87 31.62
N THR A 16 16.27 15.14 32.17
CA THR A 16 17.05 14.16 31.38
C THR A 16 16.38 12.79 31.28
N ALA A 17 15.53 12.39 32.23
CA ALA A 17 14.84 11.10 32.20
C ALA A 17 13.66 11.01 31.19
N MET A 18 13.16 12.14 30.67
CA MET A 18 12.04 12.15 29.71
C MET A 18 12.46 12.19 28.23
N VAL A 19 13.74 12.34 27.90
CA VAL A 19 14.20 12.52 26.50
C VAL A 19 14.98 11.31 25.96
N ALA A 20 15.35 10.33 26.78
CA ALA A 20 16.20 9.20 26.37
C ALA A 20 15.60 7.82 26.68
N ALA A 21 14.49 7.44 26.02
CA ALA A 21 14.07 6.04 25.93
C ALA A 21 13.01 5.83 24.82
N PRO A 22 13.42 5.74 23.54
CA PRO A 22 12.90 4.63 22.74
C PRO A 22 13.93 4.11 21.73
N TRP A 23 15.02 3.51 22.20
CA TRP A 23 15.94 2.73 21.36
C TRP A 23 16.46 1.55 22.20
N LEU A 24 15.70 0.45 22.33
CA LEU A 24 16.23 -0.85 22.82
C LEU A 24 15.23 -2.05 22.81
N VAL A 25 14.15 -2.06 22.01
CA VAL A 25 13.19 -3.19 22.01
C VAL A 25 13.17 -4.02 20.71
N SER A 26 13.96 -3.68 19.69
CA SER A 26 13.84 -4.36 18.38
C SER A 26 14.64 -5.66 18.21
N ALA A 27 15.43 -6.12 19.20
CA ALA A 27 16.33 -7.27 19.01
C ALA A 27 15.83 -8.61 19.61
N ASP A 28 14.89 -8.59 20.56
CA ASP A 28 14.57 -9.78 21.37
C ASP A 28 13.32 -10.56 20.90
N PHE A 29 12.58 -10.01 19.93
CA PHE A 29 11.38 -10.65 19.38
C PHE A 29 11.69 -11.68 18.27
N ALA A 30 12.85 -11.57 17.62
CA ALA A 30 13.23 -12.44 16.50
C ALA A 30 13.70 -13.85 16.93
N ARG A 31 14.22 -14.02 18.16
CA ARG A 31 14.80 -15.31 18.62
C ARG A 31 13.80 -16.27 19.26
N ARG A 32 12.58 -15.84 19.57
CA ARG A 32 11.59 -16.70 20.27
C ARG A 32 10.65 -17.48 19.36
N LEU A 33 10.67 -17.24 18.04
CA LEU A 33 9.82 -17.94 17.07
C LEU A 33 10.50 -19.17 16.43
N GLU A 34 11.82 -19.33 16.54
CA GLU A 34 12.55 -20.46 15.94
C GLU A 34 12.54 -21.76 16.77
N ALA A 35 11.99 -21.74 17.99
CA ALA A 35 12.08 -22.89 18.91
C ALA A 35 10.80 -23.74 19.03
N GLN A 36 9.81 -23.57 18.13
CA GLN A 36 8.50 -24.20 18.29
C GLN A 36 7.95 -24.96 17.05
N GLU A 37 8.82 -25.41 16.14
CA GLU A 37 8.42 -26.24 15.00
C GLU A 37 9.34 -27.47 14.80
N THR A 38 9.52 -28.26 15.86
CA THR A 38 10.06 -29.62 15.71
C THR A 38 9.12 -30.63 16.36
N GLY A 39 8.34 -31.33 15.54
CA GLY A 39 7.62 -32.53 15.95
C GLY A 39 6.42 -32.85 15.07
N ALA A 40 6.60 -33.76 14.10
CA ALA A 40 5.75 -34.96 13.96
C ALA A 40 6.16 -35.77 12.71
N GLU A 41 6.41 -37.04 12.97
CA GLU A 41 6.72 -38.13 12.05
C GLU A 41 5.58 -38.44 11.07
N SER A 42 5.93 -38.94 9.87
CA SER A 42 5.02 -39.61 8.95
C SER A 42 5.50 -41.04 8.70
N ALA A 43 4.67 -42.01 9.07
CA ALA A 43 4.83 -43.44 8.85
C ALA A 43 4.34 -43.86 7.44
N GLU A 44 5.00 -44.89 6.91
CA GLU A 44 4.69 -45.64 5.69
C GLU A 44 3.35 -46.40 5.76
N GLY A 45 2.75 -46.69 4.61
CA GLY A 45 1.69 -47.69 4.54
C GLY A 45 0.88 -47.77 3.24
N THR A 46 1.40 -48.56 2.29
CA THR A 46 0.68 -49.62 1.58
C THR A 46 -0.25 -49.30 0.40
N SER A 47 0.16 -49.88 -0.73
CA SER A 47 -0.53 -50.17 -1.99
C SER A 47 -1.73 -51.11 -1.88
N THR A 48 -2.74 -50.95 -2.74
CA THR A 48 -3.55 -52.09 -3.20
C THR A 48 -4.10 -51.85 -4.61
N GLU A 49 -3.85 -52.82 -5.48
CA GLU A 49 -4.41 -53.00 -6.83
C GLU A 49 -5.92 -53.29 -6.78
N THR A 50 -6.67 -52.90 -7.81
CA THR A 50 -7.69 -53.78 -8.42
C THR A 50 -7.98 -53.40 -9.89
N THR A 51 -7.80 -54.40 -10.75
CA THR A 51 -8.43 -54.70 -12.07
C THR A 51 -9.92 -54.32 -12.13
N GLY A 52 -10.60 -54.02 -13.25
CA GLY A 52 -10.39 -54.11 -14.68
C GLY A 52 -11.79 -54.11 -15.34
N ALA A 53 -11.98 -53.56 -16.54
CA ALA A 53 -13.09 -53.91 -17.44
C ALA A 53 -12.92 -53.21 -18.81
N GLU A 54 -12.98 -54.03 -19.86
CA GLU A 54 -12.90 -53.68 -21.28
C GLU A 54 -14.18 -53.01 -21.80
N SER A 55 -14.02 -52.14 -22.81
CA SER A 55 -15.03 -51.95 -23.86
C SER A 55 -14.35 -51.38 -25.10
N GLU A 56 -14.35 -52.18 -26.17
CA GLU A 56 -13.95 -51.81 -27.52
C GLU A 56 -14.86 -50.74 -28.12
N THR A 57 -14.30 -49.78 -28.85
CA THR A 57 -14.58 -49.50 -30.28
C THR A 57 -14.17 -48.06 -30.64
N SER A 58 -13.13 -47.92 -31.46
CA SER A 58 -13.08 -47.03 -32.64
C SER A 58 -11.63 -46.84 -33.07
N LYS A 59 -11.43 -46.90 -34.39
CA LYS A 59 -10.16 -46.69 -35.11
C LYS A 59 -9.53 -45.36 -34.66
N PRO A 60 -8.25 -45.28 -34.25
CA PRO A 60 -7.67 -44.02 -33.81
C PRO A 60 -7.57 -43.08 -35.01
N ALA A 61 -8.19 -41.91 -34.90
CA ALA A 61 -7.80 -40.76 -35.70
C ALA A 61 -6.30 -40.52 -35.46
N GLU A 62 -5.58 -40.24 -36.54
CA GLU A 62 -4.18 -39.83 -36.51
C GLU A 62 -4.00 -38.79 -35.40
N PRO A 63 -3.10 -39.01 -34.42
CA PRO A 63 -2.99 -38.11 -33.28
C PRO A 63 -2.70 -36.71 -33.83
N PRO A 64 -3.41 -35.66 -33.35
CA PRO A 64 -3.08 -34.31 -33.74
C PRO A 64 -1.59 -34.14 -33.47
N LYS A 65 -0.84 -33.74 -34.52
CA LYS A 65 0.58 -33.42 -34.39
C LYS A 65 0.73 -32.61 -33.10
N PRO A 66 1.61 -33.01 -32.16
CA PRO A 66 1.75 -32.28 -30.92
C PRO A 66 2.06 -30.84 -31.29
N VAL A 67 1.16 -29.93 -30.91
CA VAL A 67 1.45 -28.51 -30.93
C VAL A 67 2.65 -28.37 -30.00
N ILE A 68 3.82 -28.14 -30.59
CA ILE A 68 5.01 -27.85 -29.82
C ILE A 68 4.72 -26.47 -29.22
N ASP A 69 4.30 -26.43 -27.96
CA ASP A 69 4.21 -25.19 -27.21
C ASP A 69 5.58 -24.53 -27.28
N LYS A 70 5.65 -23.37 -27.94
CA LYS A 70 6.89 -22.59 -28.01
C LYS A 70 7.32 -22.25 -26.59
N PRO A 71 8.63 -22.27 -26.27
CA PRO A 71 9.11 -21.75 -25.01
C PRO A 71 8.67 -20.29 -24.82
N TRP A 72 8.39 -19.89 -23.58
CA TRP A 72 7.76 -18.61 -23.25
C TRP A 72 8.57 -17.40 -23.75
N GLU A 73 9.88 -17.51 -23.67
CA GLU A 73 10.87 -16.55 -24.13
C GLU A 73 10.92 -16.42 -25.67
N PHE A 74 10.37 -17.38 -26.42
CA PHE A 74 10.28 -17.35 -27.89
C PHE A 74 8.83 -17.25 -28.41
N ASP A 75 7.88 -16.96 -27.52
CA ASP A 75 6.46 -16.86 -27.86
C ASP A 75 6.04 -15.40 -28.06
N SER A 76 5.99 -14.94 -29.32
CA SER A 76 5.57 -13.59 -29.69
C SER A 76 4.15 -13.27 -29.23
N TYR A 77 3.88 -12.01 -28.90
CA TYR A 77 2.53 -11.55 -28.59
C TYR A 77 1.66 -11.45 -29.84
N ARG A 78 0.44 -11.98 -29.83
CA ARG A 78 -0.59 -11.66 -30.83
C ARG A 78 -1.44 -10.49 -30.35
N VAL A 79 -1.33 -9.36 -31.02
CA VAL A 79 -1.97 -8.10 -30.61
C VAL A 79 -2.99 -7.68 -31.65
N THR A 80 -4.25 -7.57 -31.24
CA THR A 80 -5.31 -7.03 -32.09
C THR A 80 -5.53 -5.56 -31.74
N VAL A 81 -5.42 -4.66 -32.72
CA VAL A 81 -5.71 -3.23 -32.55
C VAL A 81 -7.07 -2.93 -33.14
N TRP A 82 -7.97 -2.40 -32.32
CA TRP A 82 -9.29 -1.93 -32.75
C TRP A 82 -9.31 -0.42 -32.82
N ILE A 83 -9.50 0.13 -34.02
CA ILE A 83 -9.48 1.56 -34.27
C ILE A 83 -10.91 2.07 -34.42
N ALA A 84 -11.36 2.93 -33.50
CA ALA A 84 -12.62 3.64 -33.58
C ALA A 84 -12.37 5.11 -33.92
N VAL A 85 -12.77 5.53 -35.12
CA VAL A 85 -12.64 6.92 -35.57
C VAL A 85 -14.00 7.61 -35.49
N GLU A 86 -14.01 8.82 -34.91
CA GLU A 86 -15.17 9.71 -34.91
C GLU A 86 -15.53 10.12 -36.34
N ASP A 87 -16.82 10.20 -36.65
CA ASP A 87 -17.27 10.56 -37.99
C ASP A 87 -16.82 12.00 -38.31
N THR A 88 -15.78 12.13 -39.13
CA THR A 88 -15.18 13.42 -39.51
C THR A 88 -14.95 13.49 -41.02
N PRO A 89 -15.27 14.61 -41.69
CA PRO A 89 -15.00 14.77 -43.12
C PRO A 89 -13.51 14.77 -43.45
N LEU A 90 -12.63 14.93 -42.45
CA LEU A 90 -11.17 14.91 -42.61
C LEU A 90 -10.62 13.50 -42.88
N LEU A 91 -11.36 12.45 -42.49
CA LEU A 91 -10.94 11.06 -42.61
C LEU A 91 -11.97 10.27 -43.42
N GLY A 92 -11.79 10.24 -44.74
CA GLY A 92 -12.60 9.41 -45.64
C GLY A 92 -12.27 7.92 -45.53
N PRO A 93 -13.08 7.02 -46.12
CA PRO A 93 -12.89 5.58 -46.02
C PRO A 93 -11.51 5.07 -46.44
N SER A 94 -10.92 5.61 -47.50
CA SER A 94 -9.57 5.23 -47.94
C SER A 94 -8.50 5.60 -46.90
N ALA A 95 -8.63 6.77 -46.27
CA ALA A 95 -7.71 7.22 -45.23
C ALA A 95 -7.79 6.35 -43.97
N LEU A 96 -8.94 5.71 -43.71
CA LEU A 96 -9.12 4.78 -42.61
C LEU A 96 -8.42 3.44 -42.87
N THR A 97 -8.50 2.91 -44.10
CA THR A 97 -7.74 1.72 -44.51
C THR A 97 -6.24 2.00 -44.51
N ASP A 98 -5.81 3.14 -45.07
CA ASP A 98 -4.40 3.55 -45.04
C ASP A 98 -3.89 3.70 -43.59
N LEU A 99 -4.75 4.13 -42.67
CA LEU A 99 -4.41 4.27 -41.25
C LEU A 99 -4.18 2.90 -40.58
N THR A 100 -5.05 1.91 -40.81
CA THR A 100 -4.88 0.57 -40.23
C THR A 100 -3.59 -0.07 -40.75
N ASP A 101 -3.37 -0.03 -42.06
CA ASP A 101 -2.21 -0.64 -42.72
C ASP A 101 -0.90 0.02 -42.26
N GLN A 102 -0.89 1.35 -42.10
CA GLN A 102 0.29 2.06 -41.59
C GLN A 102 0.58 1.77 -40.12
N VAL A 103 -0.44 1.54 -39.29
CA VAL A 103 -0.23 1.18 -37.88
C VAL A 103 0.40 -0.22 -37.78
N GLU A 104 -0.08 -1.19 -38.56
CA GLU A 104 0.53 -2.52 -38.66
C GLU A 104 1.99 -2.41 -39.15
N TRP A 105 2.20 -1.72 -40.27
CA TRP A 105 3.53 -1.54 -40.85
C TRP A 105 4.51 -0.89 -39.85
N LEU A 106 4.09 0.16 -39.14
CA LEU A 106 4.93 0.80 -38.13
C LEU A 106 5.25 -0.13 -36.96
N ALA A 107 4.30 -0.97 -36.55
CA ALA A 107 4.53 -1.94 -35.47
C ALA A 107 5.54 -3.02 -35.86
N GLU A 108 5.48 -3.52 -37.10
CA GLU A 108 6.46 -4.48 -37.63
C GLU A 108 7.86 -3.87 -37.75
N GLN A 109 7.97 -2.59 -38.12
CA GLN A 109 9.29 -1.94 -38.26
C GLN A 109 10.02 -1.76 -36.92
N VAL A 110 9.28 -1.57 -35.83
CA VAL A 110 9.88 -1.32 -34.50
C VAL A 110 10.16 -2.61 -33.76
N ASP A 111 9.29 -3.61 -33.87
CA ASP A 111 9.45 -4.88 -33.19
C ASP A 111 8.95 -6.03 -34.08
N LEU A 112 9.82 -6.48 -34.97
CA LEU A 112 9.48 -7.46 -36.00
C LEU A 112 9.16 -8.85 -35.44
N SER A 113 9.70 -9.20 -34.27
CA SER A 113 9.67 -10.57 -33.74
C SER A 113 9.00 -10.69 -32.38
N GLY A 114 9.01 -9.64 -31.55
CA GLY A 114 8.42 -9.66 -30.22
C GLY A 114 6.90 -9.71 -30.25
N TRP A 115 6.26 -9.08 -31.23
CA TRP A 115 4.80 -9.10 -31.39
C TRP A 115 4.36 -9.26 -32.85
N ILE A 116 3.10 -9.62 -33.04
CA ILE A 116 2.40 -9.71 -34.32
C ILE A 116 1.15 -8.86 -34.16
N VAL A 117 1.10 -7.72 -34.85
CA VAL A 117 0.04 -6.73 -34.72
C VAL A 117 -0.91 -6.81 -35.90
N THR A 118 -2.20 -6.95 -35.63
CA THR A 118 -3.27 -6.86 -36.63
C THR A 118 -4.20 -5.70 -36.27
N ALA A 119 -4.26 -4.67 -37.10
CA ALA A 119 -5.11 -3.51 -36.93
C ALA A 119 -6.36 -3.61 -37.81
N SER A 120 -7.51 -3.28 -37.22
CA SER A 120 -8.78 -3.24 -37.94
C SER A 120 -9.66 -2.14 -37.37
N LEU A 121 -10.67 -1.73 -38.14
CA LEU A 121 -11.72 -0.87 -37.59
C LEU A 121 -12.47 -1.62 -36.49
N ALA A 122 -12.77 -0.91 -35.40
CA ALA A 122 -13.49 -1.50 -34.27
C ALA A 122 -14.84 -2.07 -34.72
N PRO A 123 -15.22 -3.26 -34.24
CA PRO A 123 -16.51 -3.85 -34.58
C PRO A 123 -17.66 -2.96 -34.09
N GLU A 124 -18.71 -2.84 -34.91
CA GLU A 124 -19.90 -2.06 -34.54
C GLU A 124 -20.56 -2.61 -33.26
N ALA A 125 -20.63 -3.94 -33.15
CA ALA A 125 -21.06 -4.62 -31.93
C ALA A 125 -20.41 -6.00 -31.78
N TYR A 126 -20.26 -6.45 -30.53
CA TYR A 126 -19.92 -7.83 -30.19
C TYR A 126 -20.94 -8.36 -29.18
N GLN A 127 -21.63 -9.45 -29.52
CA GLN A 127 -22.68 -10.07 -28.70
C GLN A 127 -23.69 -9.04 -28.13
N GLY A 128 -24.12 -8.07 -28.94
CA GLY A 128 -25.07 -7.03 -28.54
C GLY A 128 -24.47 -5.81 -27.83
N THR A 129 -23.19 -5.84 -27.46
CA THR A 129 -22.48 -4.68 -26.90
C THR A 129 -21.96 -3.78 -28.02
N PRO A 130 -22.36 -2.50 -28.11
CA PRO A 130 -21.96 -1.61 -29.20
C PRO A 130 -20.52 -1.08 -29.00
N ILE A 131 -19.52 -1.91 -29.27
CA ILE A 131 -18.10 -1.66 -28.99
C ILE A 131 -17.61 -0.33 -29.56
N ARG A 132 -17.76 -0.09 -30.87
CA ARG A 132 -17.30 1.16 -31.50
C ARG A 132 -17.89 2.40 -30.82
N ARG A 133 -19.18 2.38 -30.50
CA ARG A 133 -19.86 3.51 -29.83
C ARG A 133 -19.37 3.69 -28.39
N ALA A 134 -19.13 2.60 -27.66
CA ALA A 134 -18.60 2.65 -26.30
C ALA A 134 -17.20 3.27 -26.28
N MET A 135 -16.31 2.82 -27.19
CA MET A 135 -14.97 3.37 -27.36
C MET A 135 -15.00 4.88 -27.64
N LEU A 136 -15.83 5.33 -28.60
CA LEU A 136 -15.93 6.76 -28.95
C LEU A 136 -16.53 7.62 -27.83
N ARG A 137 -17.44 7.07 -27.03
CA ARG A 137 -18.08 7.82 -25.93
C ARG A 137 -17.08 8.08 -24.81
N ASP A 138 -16.49 7.02 -24.27
CA ASP A 138 -15.58 7.10 -23.12
C ASP A 138 -14.79 5.78 -22.98
N LEU A 139 -13.56 5.78 -23.48
CA LEU A 139 -12.67 4.63 -23.43
C LEU A 139 -12.19 4.30 -22.00
N GLU A 140 -12.20 5.28 -21.09
CA GLU A 140 -11.77 5.10 -19.70
C GLU A 140 -12.79 4.31 -18.88
N SER A 141 -14.09 4.61 -19.06
CA SER A 141 -15.17 3.89 -18.39
C SER A 141 -15.57 2.59 -19.09
N MET A 142 -15.10 2.36 -20.33
CA MET A 142 -15.42 1.17 -21.09
C MET A 142 -14.93 -0.11 -20.37
N ALA A 143 -15.84 -1.07 -20.24
CA ALA A 143 -15.57 -2.42 -19.77
C ALA A 143 -16.21 -3.43 -20.73
N PHE A 144 -15.63 -4.62 -20.82
CA PHE A 144 -16.21 -5.74 -21.55
C PHE A 144 -17.28 -6.47 -20.72
N SER A 145 -17.92 -7.50 -21.31
CA SER A 145 -18.84 -8.40 -20.61
C SER A 145 -18.22 -8.88 -19.29
N GLU A 146 -19.02 -8.99 -18.22
CA GLU A 146 -18.58 -9.55 -16.93
C GLU A 146 -18.19 -11.04 -17.08
N SER A 147 -18.76 -11.74 -18.06
CA SER A 147 -18.40 -13.12 -18.40
C SER A 147 -17.03 -13.19 -19.05
N ARG A 148 -16.09 -13.89 -18.40
CA ARG A 148 -14.77 -14.17 -18.96
C ARG A 148 -14.84 -15.01 -20.23
N GLU A 149 -15.79 -15.94 -20.32
CA GLU A 149 -15.97 -16.76 -21.53
C GLU A 149 -16.30 -15.89 -22.75
N ASP A 150 -17.15 -14.87 -22.55
CA ASP A 150 -17.47 -13.90 -23.62
C ASP A 150 -16.25 -13.08 -24.00
N ARG A 151 -15.45 -12.64 -23.01
CA ARG A 151 -14.21 -11.89 -23.27
C ARG A 151 -13.16 -12.70 -24.01
N LEU A 152 -13.04 -14.00 -23.69
CA LEU A 152 -12.14 -14.92 -24.40
C LEU A 152 -12.63 -15.18 -25.82
N ALA A 153 -13.94 -15.40 -26.00
CA ALA A 153 -14.53 -15.54 -27.34
C ALA A 153 -14.35 -14.27 -28.18
N MET A 154 -14.37 -13.10 -27.55
CA MET A 154 -14.14 -11.81 -28.18
C MET A 154 -12.69 -11.62 -28.60
N ALA A 155 -11.75 -11.99 -27.72
CA ALA A 155 -10.32 -11.92 -28.01
C ALA A 155 -9.88 -12.92 -29.09
N GLY A 156 -10.59 -14.05 -29.23
CA GLY A 156 -10.22 -15.09 -30.18
C GLY A 156 -8.88 -15.70 -29.82
N ASP A 157 -7.90 -15.58 -30.72
CA ASP A 157 -6.53 -16.03 -30.52
C ASP A 157 -5.57 -14.90 -30.10
N ALA A 158 -6.07 -13.66 -29.93
CA ALA A 158 -5.26 -12.55 -29.47
C ALA A 158 -4.81 -12.74 -28.02
N ASP A 159 -3.56 -12.39 -27.74
CA ASP A 159 -3.04 -12.28 -26.39
C ASP A 159 -3.45 -10.95 -25.74
N LYS A 160 -3.60 -9.91 -26.56
CA LYS A 160 -3.95 -8.54 -26.14
C LYS A 160 -4.85 -7.88 -27.17
N ILE A 161 -5.80 -7.07 -26.69
CA ILE A 161 -6.58 -6.17 -27.53
C ILE A 161 -6.25 -4.74 -27.13
N ILE A 162 -5.79 -3.94 -28.09
CA ILE A 162 -5.57 -2.52 -27.89
C ILE A 162 -6.70 -1.75 -28.56
N MET A 163 -7.51 -1.08 -27.74
CA MET A 163 -8.56 -0.19 -28.21
C MET A 163 -7.97 1.19 -28.44
N LEU A 164 -8.09 1.70 -29.66
CA LEU A 164 -7.60 3.00 -30.06
C LEU A 164 -8.75 3.84 -30.57
N THR A 165 -8.87 5.07 -30.09
CA THR A 165 -9.84 6.05 -30.59
C THR A 165 -9.15 7.21 -31.26
N VAL A 166 -9.77 7.75 -32.30
CA VAL A 166 -9.34 8.99 -32.95
C VAL A 166 -10.54 9.94 -33.00
N LYS A 167 -10.46 11.04 -32.25
CA LYS A 167 -11.49 12.07 -32.14
C LYS A 167 -10.98 13.37 -32.76
N SER A 168 -11.81 14.08 -33.51
CA SER A 168 -11.43 15.35 -34.13
C SER A 168 -11.97 16.51 -33.31
N ARG A 169 -11.10 17.22 -32.59
CA ARG A 169 -11.47 18.36 -31.74
C ARG A 169 -10.59 19.56 -32.01
N ASP A 170 -11.19 20.74 -32.18
CA ASP A 170 -10.50 22.04 -32.22
C ASP A 170 -9.23 22.05 -33.08
N THR A 171 -9.33 21.57 -34.34
CA THR A 171 -8.24 21.46 -35.33
C THR A 171 -7.15 20.42 -35.04
N LYS A 172 -7.35 19.57 -34.03
CA LYS A 172 -6.47 18.47 -33.67
C LYS A 172 -7.19 17.12 -33.70
N PHE A 173 -6.40 16.07 -33.81
CA PHE A 173 -6.80 14.70 -33.53
C PHE A 173 -6.37 14.35 -32.11
N GLN A 174 -7.33 14.00 -31.27
CA GLN A 174 -7.09 13.39 -29.97
C GLN A 174 -7.09 11.88 -30.15
N ILE A 175 -6.04 11.24 -29.65
CA ILE A 175 -5.83 9.80 -29.77
C ILE A 175 -5.77 9.23 -28.36
N GLU A 176 -6.65 8.27 -28.09
CA GLU A 176 -6.69 7.60 -26.80
C GLU A 176 -6.53 6.10 -27.05
N ALA A 177 -5.62 5.46 -26.31
CA ALA A 177 -5.33 4.04 -26.42
C ALA A 177 -5.42 3.37 -25.05
N ARG A 178 -5.98 2.16 -25.02
CA ARG A 178 -6.10 1.36 -23.81
C ARG A 178 -5.99 -0.12 -24.13
N GLU A 179 -5.20 -0.82 -23.35
CA GLU A 179 -4.99 -2.26 -23.48
C GLU A 179 -6.02 -3.06 -22.68
N TYR A 180 -6.40 -4.20 -23.22
CA TYR A 180 -6.96 -5.33 -22.50
C TYR A 180 -6.05 -6.54 -22.67
N ASP A 181 -5.51 -7.05 -21.57
CA ASP A 181 -4.66 -8.23 -21.55
C ASP A 181 -5.50 -9.47 -21.23
N VAL A 182 -5.47 -10.46 -22.13
CA VAL A 182 -6.32 -11.66 -22.05
C VAL A 182 -5.83 -12.63 -20.97
N LEU A 183 -4.50 -12.68 -20.76
CA LEU A 183 -3.86 -13.57 -19.80
C LEU A 183 -4.10 -13.10 -18.36
N ALA A 184 -3.95 -11.80 -18.11
CA ALA A 184 -4.17 -11.13 -16.84
C ALA A 184 -5.66 -10.80 -16.60
N ASP A 185 -6.50 -10.82 -17.65
CA ASP A 185 -7.91 -10.44 -17.58
C ASP A 185 -8.13 -9.01 -17.07
N MET A 186 -7.27 -8.09 -17.48
CA MET A 186 -7.24 -6.72 -16.96
C MET A 186 -7.24 -5.67 -18.06
N MET A 187 -7.89 -4.55 -17.75
CA MET A 187 -7.79 -3.33 -18.52
C MET A 187 -6.58 -2.52 -18.03
N GLY A 188 -5.75 -2.05 -18.95
CA GLY A 188 -4.63 -1.16 -18.67
C GLY A 188 -5.06 0.28 -18.40
N ALA A 189 -4.07 1.15 -18.20
CA ALA A 189 -4.25 2.59 -18.10
C ALA A 189 -4.69 3.19 -19.44
N LEU A 190 -5.31 4.37 -19.38
CA LEU A 190 -5.65 5.14 -20.57
C LEU A 190 -4.46 6.01 -20.96
N HIS A 191 -3.96 5.85 -22.19
CA HIS A 191 -2.90 6.69 -22.75
C HIS A 191 -3.49 7.69 -23.72
N ARG A 192 -3.11 8.96 -23.59
CA ARG A 192 -3.61 10.05 -24.44
C ARG A 192 -2.46 10.73 -25.16
N ASN A 193 -2.64 11.02 -26.44
CA ASN A 193 -1.75 11.91 -27.18
C ASN A 193 -2.54 12.73 -28.21
N GLU A 194 -1.90 13.76 -28.77
CA GLU A 194 -2.52 14.66 -29.75
C GLU A 194 -1.68 14.77 -31.02
N CYS A 195 -2.36 14.96 -32.15
CA CYS A 195 -1.74 15.21 -33.45
C CYS A 195 -2.48 16.32 -34.20
N ILE A 196 -1.76 17.25 -34.83
CA ILE A 196 -2.35 18.33 -35.63
C ILE A 196 -2.49 17.90 -37.11
N HIS A 197 -1.52 17.14 -37.63
CA HIS A 197 -1.42 16.85 -39.05
C HIS A 197 -1.88 15.43 -39.37
N GLN A 198 -2.85 15.29 -40.27
CA GLN A 198 -3.34 13.99 -40.74
C GLN A 198 -2.21 13.05 -41.23
N GLN A 199 -1.19 13.59 -41.90
CA GLN A 199 -0.04 12.80 -42.39
C GLN A 199 0.79 12.15 -41.27
N ARG A 200 0.68 12.65 -40.03
CA ARG A 200 1.36 12.08 -38.86
C ARG A 200 0.41 11.23 -38.00
N LEU A 201 -0.87 11.15 -38.34
CA LEU A 201 -1.89 10.48 -37.55
C LEU A 201 -1.52 9.02 -37.27
N ALA A 202 -1.14 8.25 -38.29
CA ALA A 202 -0.74 6.86 -38.13
C ALA A 202 0.43 6.67 -37.15
N ARG A 203 1.43 7.55 -37.20
CA ARG A 203 2.56 7.52 -36.25
C ARG A 203 2.13 7.79 -34.82
N HIS A 204 1.20 8.73 -34.61
CA HIS A 204 0.68 9.00 -33.27
C HIS A 204 -0.27 7.90 -32.78
N CYS A 205 -1.04 7.26 -33.68
CA CYS A 205 -1.82 6.08 -33.36
C CYS A 205 -0.91 4.92 -32.94
N TYR A 206 0.12 4.61 -33.73
CA TYR A 206 1.14 3.63 -33.37
C TYR A 206 1.79 3.95 -32.02
N ARG A 207 2.16 5.20 -31.76
CA ARG A 207 2.70 5.61 -30.45
C ARG A 207 1.71 5.31 -29.32
N GLY A 208 0.42 5.57 -29.51
CA GLY A 208 -0.61 5.21 -28.53
C GLY A 208 -0.68 3.69 -28.30
N VAL A 209 -0.55 2.88 -29.36
CA VAL A 209 -0.48 1.42 -29.27
C VAL A 209 0.74 0.99 -28.44
N ALA A 210 1.92 1.53 -28.74
CA ALA A 210 3.16 1.21 -28.04
C ALA A 210 3.15 1.67 -26.56
N ASP A 211 2.59 2.86 -26.29
CA ASP A 211 2.50 3.41 -24.92
C ASP A 211 1.53 2.58 -24.06
N ALA A 212 0.42 2.09 -24.65
CA ALA A 212 -0.57 1.27 -23.96
C ALA A 212 -0.17 -0.20 -23.78
N PHE A 213 0.76 -0.72 -24.59
CA PHE A 213 1.17 -2.11 -24.53
C PHE A 213 1.99 -2.41 -23.25
N SER A 214 1.55 -3.39 -22.46
CA SER A 214 2.23 -3.79 -21.23
C SER A 214 2.86 -5.18 -21.38
N PRO A 215 4.20 -5.29 -21.42
CA PRO A 215 4.86 -6.60 -21.42
C PRO A 215 4.46 -7.44 -20.20
N VAL A 216 4.40 -8.74 -20.40
CA VAL A 216 4.11 -9.75 -19.38
C VAL A 216 5.28 -10.72 -19.26
N ALA A 217 5.60 -11.07 -18.03
CA ALA A 217 6.64 -12.01 -17.69
C ALA A 217 6.11 -13.09 -16.75
N ARG A 218 6.81 -14.22 -16.68
CA ARG A 218 6.52 -15.33 -15.78
C ARG A 218 7.46 -15.24 -14.58
N ILE A 219 6.93 -15.33 -13.37
CA ILE A 219 7.76 -15.42 -12.16
C ILE A 219 8.12 -16.90 -11.99
N GLN A 220 9.39 -17.24 -12.16
CA GLN A 220 9.89 -18.63 -12.05
C GLN A 220 10.08 -19.02 -10.59
N ASP A 221 10.75 -18.16 -9.83
CA ASP A 221 10.99 -18.33 -8.40
C ASP A 221 10.80 -17.01 -7.65
N SER A 222 10.49 -17.09 -6.37
CA SER A 222 10.30 -15.92 -5.52
C SER A 222 10.47 -16.28 -4.04
N ASP A 223 11.21 -15.45 -3.32
CA ASP A 223 11.30 -15.49 -1.86
C ASP A 223 10.53 -14.31 -1.22
N GLU A 224 10.86 -13.92 0.03
CA GLU A 224 10.22 -12.77 0.70
C GLU A 224 10.61 -11.40 0.12
N ARG A 225 11.79 -11.28 -0.52
CA ARG A 225 12.42 -10.01 -0.93
C ARG A 225 12.89 -9.97 -2.38
N THR A 226 13.00 -11.09 -3.06
CA THR A 226 13.51 -11.24 -4.42
C THR A 226 12.59 -12.14 -5.24
N ALA A 227 12.57 -11.91 -6.56
CA ALA A 227 11.85 -12.73 -7.51
C ALA A 227 12.63 -12.82 -8.82
N THR A 228 12.72 -14.03 -9.37
CA THR A 228 13.31 -14.27 -10.70
C THR A 228 12.20 -14.33 -11.73
N VAL A 229 12.36 -13.53 -12.78
CA VAL A 229 11.32 -13.24 -13.75
C VAL A 229 11.84 -13.49 -15.17
N LEU A 230 11.08 -14.28 -15.94
CA LEU A 230 11.34 -14.58 -17.34
C LEU A 230 10.36 -13.81 -18.25
N PRO A 231 10.80 -12.78 -18.98
CA PRO A 231 9.93 -12.04 -19.89
C PRO A 231 9.47 -12.90 -21.06
N ARG A 232 8.23 -12.69 -21.51
CA ARG A 232 7.75 -13.31 -22.76
C ARG A 232 8.45 -12.66 -23.95
N ALA A 233 8.73 -13.44 -24.98
CA ALA A 233 9.42 -13.00 -26.19
C ALA A 233 10.84 -12.43 -25.98
N ALA A 234 11.44 -12.56 -24.78
CA ALA A 234 12.78 -12.07 -24.48
C ALA A 234 13.85 -12.58 -25.46
N GLY A 235 13.78 -13.87 -25.80
CA GLY A 235 14.72 -14.52 -26.71
C GLY A 235 14.56 -14.09 -28.18
N LEU A 236 13.54 -13.29 -28.51
CA LEU A 236 13.33 -12.71 -29.83
C LEU A 236 13.90 -11.29 -29.94
N ILE A 237 14.33 -10.69 -28.82
CA ILE A 237 14.83 -9.32 -28.77
C ILE A 237 16.36 -9.36 -28.81
N VAL A 238 16.94 -8.70 -29.81
CA VAL A 238 18.39 -8.53 -29.91
C VAL A 238 18.78 -7.23 -29.19
N VAL A 239 19.39 -7.37 -28.01
CA VAL A 239 19.95 -6.23 -27.28
C VAL A 239 21.40 -6.01 -27.74
N PRO A 240 21.78 -4.79 -28.17
CA PRO A 240 23.17 -4.49 -28.52
C PRO A 240 24.13 -4.68 -27.33
N GLU A 241 25.33 -5.22 -27.57
CA GLU A 241 26.36 -5.42 -26.52
C GLU A 241 26.80 -4.12 -25.83
N SER A 242 26.72 -3.00 -26.55
CA SER A 242 26.85 -1.65 -26.01
C SER A 242 25.71 -0.80 -26.57
N TYR A 243 24.81 -0.34 -25.72
CA TYR A 243 23.81 0.65 -26.11
C TYR A 243 24.25 2.02 -25.58
N ASP A 244 24.31 3.00 -26.49
CA ASP A 244 24.32 4.41 -26.12
C ASP A 244 22.88 4.93 -25.99
N ASP A 245 22.70 6.22 -25.73
CA ASP A 245 21.38 6.87 -25.64
C ASP A 245 20.56 6.81 -26.95
N SER A 246 21.08 6.25 -28.05
CA SER A 246 20.39 6.17 -29.34
C SER A 246 19.59 4.88 -29.56
N TRP A 247 19.81 3.84 -28.75
CA TRP A 247 19.02 2.62 -28.85
C TRP A 247 17.59 2.84 -28.34
N VAL A 248 16.62 2.55 -29.19
CA VAL A 248 15.20 2.61 -28.84
C VAL A 248 14.71 1.19 -28.58
N PRO A 249 14.42 0.82 -27.32
CA PRO A 249 13.93 -0.52 -27.00
C PRO A 249 12.56 -0.76 -27.65
N PRO A 250 12.30 -1.96 -28.18
CA PRO A 250 10.99 -2.32 -28.69
C PRO A 250 9.94 -2.34 -27.56
N PRO A 251 8.63 -2.20 -27.86
CA PRO A 251 7.58 -2.20 -26.83
C PRO A 251 7.53 -3.46 -25.96
N THR A 252 7.97 -4.61 -26.48
CA THR A 252 8.05 -5.88 -25.75
C THR A 252 9.21 -5.98 -24.78
N TYR A 253 10.22 -5.10 -24.91
CA TYR A 253 11.36 -5.05 -24.00
C TYR A 253 10.96 -4.43 -22.66
N ILE A 254 11.14 -5.18 -21.58
CA ILE A 254 11.01 -4.67 -20.22
C ILE A 254 12.26 -3.86 -19.89
N LYS A 255 12.11 -2.57 -19.59
CA LYS A 255 13.22 -1.64 -19.28
C LYS A 255 13.67 -1.78 -17.83
N ASP A 256 14.87 -1.28 -17.53
CA ASP A 256 15.40 -1.31 -16.15
C ASP A 256 14.61 -0.42 -15.18
N THR A 257 13.93 0.60 -15.71
CA THR A 257 13.06 1.50 -14.95
C THR A 257 11.62 1.00 -14.86
N ASP A 258 11.27 -0.09 -15.56
CA ASP A 258 9.89 -0.60 -15.54
C ASP A 258 9.62 -1.31 -14.21
N ILE A 259 8.41 -1.11 -13.70
CA ILE A 259 7.94 -1.74 -12.46
C ILE A 259 6.91 -2.79 -12.83
N LEU A 260 7.03 -4.00 -12.28
CA LEU A 260 6.04 -5.06 -12.54
C LEU A 260 5.04 -5.17 -11.39
N ILE A 261 3.79 -5.44 -11.75
CA ILE A 261 2.73 -5.82 -10.81
C ILE A 261 2.57 -7.34 -10.86
N PRO A 262 2.84 -8.05 -9.76
CA PRO A 262 2.73 -9.49 -9.74
C PRO A 262 1.29 -9.97 -9.53
N MET A 263 1.00 -11.12 -10.12
CA MET A 263 -0.32 -11.73 -10.16
C MET A 263 -0.21 -13.25 -10.05
N VAL A 264 -1.21 -13.88 -9.46
CA VAL A 264 -1.31 -15.33 -9.39
C VAL A 264 -2.52 -15.77 -10.20
N ARG A 265 -2.28 -16.54 -11.25
CA ARG A 265 -3.31 -17.16 -12.06
C ARG A 265 -3.56 -18.60 -11.60
N HIS A 266 -4.81 -18.91 -11.30
CA HIS A 266 -5.27 -20.25 -10.94
C HIS A 266 -5.83 -20.96 -12.18
N THR A 267 -5.26 -22.11 -12.52
CA THR A 267 -5.68 -22.92 -13.68
C THR A 267 -6.47 -24.15 -13.20
N GLY A 268 -7.76 -24.21 -13.52
CA GLY A 268 -8.59 -25.41 -13.34
C GLY A 268 -9.96 -25.17 -12.68
N ARG A 269 -10.90 -26.10 -12.93
CA ARG A 269 -12.32 -26.03 -12.51
C ARG A 269 -12.60 -26.33 -11.03
N LEU A 270 -11.60 -26.36 -10.14
CA LEU A 270 -11.92 -26.60 -8.73
C LEU A 270 -12.65 -25.35 -8.21
N GLN A 271 -13.93 -25.52 -7.89
CA GLN A 271 -14.83 -24.53 -7.30
C GLN A 271 -14.32 -24.07 -5.92
N LEU A 272 -13.17 -23.43 -5.86
CA LEU A 272 -12.86 -22.49 -4.81
C LEU A 272 -13.41 -21.14 -5.28
N ASN A 273 -14.06 -20.41 -4.38
CA ASN A 273 -14.47 -19.02 -4.57
C ASN A 273 -13.24 -18.08 -4.66
N ARG A 274 -12.32 -18.36 -5.57
CA ARG A 274 -11.12 -17.57 -5.85
C ARG A 274 -11.21 -17.03 -7.26
N PRO A 275 -10.78 -15.78 -7.49
CA PRO A 275 -10.69 -15.26 -8.85
C PRO A 275 -9.69 -16.10 -9.65
N GLU A 276 -9.92 -16.24 -10.96
CA GLU A 276 -8.99 -16.97 -11.83
C GLU A 276 -7.62 -16.25 -11.90
N VAL A 277 -7.62 -14.92 -11.83
CA VAL A 277 -6.43 -14.09 -11.71
C VAL A 277 -6.54 -13.24 -10.45
N GLU A 278 -5.58 -13.40 -9.55
CA GLU A 278 -5.46 -12.61 -8.33
C GLU A 278 -4.29 -11.63 -8.47
N VAL A 279 -4.61 -10.34 -8.59
CA VAL A 279 -3.59 -9.27 -8.51
C VAL A 279 -3.09 -9.20 -7.07
N LYS A 280 -1.77 -9.19 -6.87
CA LYS A 280 -1.20 -8.94 -5.54
C LYS A 280 -1.12 -7.43 -5.33
N SER A 281 -2.24 -6.84 -4.93
CA SER A 281 -2.35 -5.42 -4.60
C SER A 281 -1.26 -5.00 -3.60
N TRP A 282 -0.78 -3.76 -3.69
CA TRP A 282 0.28 -3.24 -2.81
C TRP A 282 1.56 -4.10 -2.82
N THR A 283 1.84 -4.74 -3.96
CA THR A 283 3.10 -5.44 -4.23
C THR A 283 3.61 -5.00 -5.60
N CYS A 284 4.87 -4.60 -5.66
CA CYS A 284 5.55 -4.20 -6.88
C CYS A 284 6.90 -4.89 -6.95
N LEU A 285 7.36 -5.19 -8.17
CA LEU A 285 8.68 -5.72 -8.42
C LEU A 285 9.51 -4.62 -9.08
N MET A 286 10.65 -4.28 -8.50
CA MET A 286 11.63 -3.35 -9.07
C MET A 286 12.86 -4.11 -9.53
N LEU A 287 13.32 -3.87 -10.76
CA LEU A 287 14.50 -4.56 -11.28
C LEU A 287 15.71 -4.24 -10.40
N ASP A 288 16.42 -5.27 -9.95
CA ASP A 288 17.67 -5.13 -9.23
C ASP A 288 18.84 -5.26 -10.21
N HIS A 289 18.90 -6.40 -10.92
CA HIS A 289 19.89 -6.64 -11.95
C HIS A 289 19.41 -7.68 -12.98
N ARG A 290 20.13 -7.80 -14.10
CA ARG A 290 19.89 -8.81 -15.15
C ARG A 290 20.94 -9.90 -15.06
N GLU A 291 20.50 -11.16 -15.05
CA GLU A 291 21.38 -12.34 -15.04
C GLU A 291 21.06 -13.21 -16.27
N ASN A 292 21.86 -13.07 -17.33
CA ASN A 292 21.60 -13.69 -18.63
C ASN A 292 20.22 -13.30 -19.19
N ASP A 293 19.35 -14.28 -19.48
CA ASP A 293 17.98 -14.09 -19.98
C ASP A 293 16.94 -13.93 -18.84
N GLU A 294 17.37 -14.05 -17.59
CA GLU A 294 16.52 -13.90 -16.41
C GLU A 294 16.71 -12.53 -15.77
N LEU A 295 15.60 -11.98 -15.25
CA LEU A 295 15.59 -10.70 -14.57
C LEU A 295 15.37 -10.92 -13.08
N VAL A 296 16.28 -10.39 -12.26
CA VAL A 296 16.18 -10.47 -10.81
C VAL A 296 15.57 -9.18 -10.28
N TYR A 297 14.46 -9.32 -9.58
CA TYR A 297 13.68 -8.20 -9.04
C TYR A 297 13.69 -8.19 -7.52
N SER A 298 13.71 -7.00 -6.93
CA SER A 298 13.37 -6.79 -5.52
C SER A 298 11.85 -6.67 -5.34
N VAL A 299 11.32 -7.36 -4.34
CA VAL A 299 9.89 -7.39 -3.99
C VAL A 299 9.60 -6.29 -2.97
N GLN A 300 8.85 -5.28 -3.38
CA GLN A 300 8.35 -4.22 -2.51
C GLN A 300 6.89 -4.52 -2.19
N SER A 301 6.55 -4.82 -0.94
CA SER A 301 5.18 -5.21 -0.57
C SER A 301 4.71 -4.68 0.78
N MET A 302 3.40 -4.47 0.90
CA MET A 302 2.71 -4.32 2.18
C MET A 302 2.67 -5.64 2.98
N PHE A 303 2.77 -6.78 2.30
CA PHE A 303 2.68 -8.11 2.90
C PHE A 303 4.08 -8.70 3.12
N ARG A 304 4.22 -9.54 4.16
CA ARG A 304 5.50 -10.20 4.46
C ARG A 304 5.93 -11.20 3.39
N THR A 305 4.96 -11.94 2.84
CA THR A 305 5.21 -13.03 1.89
C THR A 305 4.19 -13.00 0.74
N PRO A 306 4.19 -11.93 -0.09
CA PRO A 306 3.13 -11.67 -1.06
C PRO A 306 3.00 -12.73 -2.15
N LEU A 307 4.12 -13.39 -2.46
CA LEU A 307 4.22 -14.42 -3.49
C LEU A 307 4.36 -15.83 -2.91
N ALA A 308 4.25 -16.00 -1.58
CA ALA A 308 4.46 -17.31 -0.95
C ALA A 308 3.45 -18.37 -1.40
N GLY A 309 3.93 -19.61 -1.41
CA GLY A 309 3.24 -20.80 -1.88
C GLY A 309 4.19 -21.67 -2.69
N ARG A 310 3.96 -22.97 -2.74
CA ARG A 310 4.68 -23.82 -3.69
C ARG A 310 4.06 -23.59 -5.07
N THR A 311 4.86 -23.33 -6.09
CA THR A 311 4.39 -23.29 -7.49
C THR A 311 3.80 -24.66 -7.82
N ALA A 312 2.48 -24.77 -7.72
CA ALA A 312 1.76 -25.98 -8.10
C ALA A 312 1.54 -25.97 -9.61
N ARG A 313 1.43 -27.14 -10.24
CA ARG A 313 1.13 -27.27 -11.69
C ARG A 313 -0.14 -26.51 -12.13
N ARG A 314 -1.02 -26.15 -11.20
CA ARG A 314 -2.29 -25.43 -11.40
C ARG A 314 -2.22 -23.94 -11.03
N GLN A 315 -1.06 -23.42 -10.70
CA GLN A 315 -0.85 -22.01 -10.37
C GLN A 315 0.28 -21.46 -11.22
N GLN A 316 0.00 -20.41 -11.97
CA GLN A 316 1.00 -19.68 -12.74
C GLN A 316 1.18 -18.32 -12.11
N ARG A 317 2.43 -17.97 -11.78
CA ARG A 317 2.77 -16.62 -11.33
C ARG A 317 3.22 -15.81 -12.54
N ILE A 318 2.58 -14.67 -12.74
CA ILE A 318 2.90 -13.74 -13.82
C ILE A 318 3.12 -12.36 -13.23
N ALA A 319 3.81 -11.52 -13.97
CA ALA A 319 3.99 -10.13 -13.63
C ALA A 319 3.81 -9.30 -14.91
N MET A 320 3.16 -8.16 -14.80
CA MET A 320 2.91 -7.27 -15.95
C MET A 320 3.52 -5.90 -15.67
N VAL A 321 4.12 -5.29 -16.68
CA VAL A 321 4.67 -3.94 -16.60
C VAL A 321 3.53 -2.95 -16.31
N ALA A 322 3.68 -2.18 -15.25
CA ALA A 322 2.75 -1.11 -14.90
C ALA A 322 3.06 0.11 -15.76
N LYS A 323 2.30 0.33 -16.84
CA LYS A 323 2.37 1.54 -17.65
C LYS A 323 1.58 2.67 -16.98
N PRO A 324 2.21 3.81 -16.64
CA PRO A 324 1.48 4.99 -16.17
C PRO A 324 0.80 5.70 -17.34
N GLY A 325 -0.51 5.90 -17.24
CA GLY A 325 -1.31 6.67 -18.20
C GLY A 325 -1.91 7.96 -17.62
N TYR A 326 -1.86 8.12 -16.28
CA TYR A 326 -2.40 9.29 -15.57
C TYR A 326 -1.29 10.10 -14.90
N ASP A 327 -1.48 11.40 -14.78
CA ASP A 327 -0.53 12.30 -14.10
C ASP A 327 -0.58 12.17 -12.57
N HIS A 328 -1.62 11.52 -12.04
CA HIS A 328 -1.79 11.29 -10.60
C HIS A 328 -2.55 9.99 -10.35
N THR A 329 -2.46 9.49 -9.11
CA THR A 329 -3.29 8.40 -8.60
C THR A 329 -3.98 8.85 -7.31
N SER A 330 -5.31 8.74 -7.28
CA SER A 330 -6.09 8.95 -6.06
C SER A 330 -6.09 7.68 -5.20
N ILE A 331 -5.68 7.79 -3.95
CA ILE A 331 -5.68 6.69 -2.98
C ILE A 331 -6.80 6.91 -1.98
N ALA A 332 -7.74 5.97 -1.92
CA ALA A 332 -8.79 5.92 -0.91
C ALA A 332 -8.39 4.99 0.24
N LEU A 333 -8.12 5.55 1.41
CA LEU A 333 -7.87 4.79 2.64
C LEU A 333 -9.20 4.33 3.23
N VAL A 334 -9.36 3.01 3.36
CA VAL A 334 -10.57 2.39 3.90
C VAL A 334 -10.26 1.47 5.06
N SER A 335 -11.15 1.37 6.04
CA SER A 335 -10.98 0.46 7.18
C SER A 335 -10.95 -0.99 6.72
N THR A 336 -10.07 -1.79 7.32
CA THR A 336 -10.09 -3.25 7.17
C THR A 336 -11.37 -3.85 7.75
N GLY A 337 -12.05 -4.74 7.01
CA GLY A 337 -13.26 -5.42 7.46
C GLY A 337 -14.31 -5.57 6.35
N GLN A 338 -15.50 -6.09 6.70
CA GLN A 338 -16.62 -6.17 5.76
C GLN A 338 -17.29 -4.81 5.54
N ASP A 339 -17.33 -3.96 6.56
CA ASP A 339 -17.84 -2.59 6.48
C ASP A 339 -16.67 -1.63 6.23
N LYS A 340 -16.37 -1.37 4.95
CA LYS A 340 -15.30 -0.46 4.52
C LYS A 340 -15.74 0.98 4.78
N ARG A 341 -15.10 1.65 5.74
CA ARG A 341 -15.34 3.06 6.07
C ARG A 341 -14.17 3.93 5.65
N PRO A 342 -14.41 5.14 5.15
CA PRO A 342 -13.35 6.07 4.78
C PRO A 342 -12.55 6.50 6.02
N LEU A 343 -11.22 6.50 5.91
CA LEU A 343 -10.30 6.88 6.99
C LEU A 343 -9.84 8.33 6.81
N TRP A 344 -10.54 9.24 7.48
CA TRP A 344 -10.33 10.69 7.37
C TRP A 344 -9.19 11.21 8.27
N GLY A 345 -8.41 12.17 7.78
CA GLY A 345 -7.37 12.86 8.56
C GLY A 345 -6.06 12.09 8.78
N TYR A 346 -5.88 10.96 8.10
CA TYR A 346 -4.67 10.13 8.20
C TYR A 346 -3.53 10.83 7.44
N ARG A 347 -2.34 10.85 8.05
CA ARG A 347 -1.15 11.48 7.44
C ARG A 347 -0.48 10.48 6.50
N VAL A 348 -0.20 10.91 5.28
CA VAL A 348 0.51 10.10 4.28
C VAL A 348 1.86 10.72 4.02
N PHE A 349 2.90 9.91 4.17
CA PHE A 349 4.29 10.28 3.94
C PHE A 349 4.83 9.47 2.77
N ARG A 350 5.61 10.10 1.89
CA ARG A 350 6.45 9.41 0.91
C ARG A 350 7.79 9.11 1.55
N ILE A 351 8.36 7.95 1.23
CA ILE A 351 9.72 7.61 1.65
C ILE A 351 10.67 8.03 0.53
N GLU A 352 11.64 8.86 0.90
CA GLU A 352 12.78 9.19 0.05
C GLU A 352 14.06 8.62 0.69
N LEU A 353 15.07 8.34 -0.12
CA LEU A 353 16.39 7.96 0.38
C LEU A 353 17.25 9.21 0.44
N ASP A 354 17.88 9.48 1.58
CA ASP A 354 18.84 10.56 1.69
C ASP A 354 20.17 10.20 1.02
N SER A 355 21.11 11.15 1.01
CA SER A 355 22.45 10.96 0.46
C SER A 355 23.28 9.85 1.15
N MET A 356 22.87 9.38 2.32
CA MET A 356 23.49 8.26 3.06
C MET A 356 22.73 6.94 2.89
N GLY A 357 21.61 6.94 2.14
CA GLY A 357 20.75 5.78 1.93
C GLY A 357 19.76 5.51 3.07
N GLU A 358 19.52 6.46 3.97
CA GLU A 358 18.51 6.34 5.01
C GLU A 358 17.13 6.77 4.50
N GLU A 359 16.08 6.05 4.94
CA GLU A 359 14.69 6.34 4.60
C GLU A 359 14.19 7.58 5.36
N VAL A 360 13.97 8.69 4.65
CA VAL A 360 13.43 9.94 5.20
C VAL A 360 11.96 10.09 4.78
N PRO A 361 11.01 10.13 5.73
CA PRO A 361 9.59 10.33 5.42
C PRO A 361 9.29 11.81 5.14
N VAL A 362 8.88 12.12 3.92
CA VAL A 362 8.40 13.44 3.48
C VAL A 362 6.88 13.46 3.53
N LEU A 363 6.28 14.44 4.23
CA LEU A 363 4.83 14.55 4.34
C LEU A 363 4.24 14.95 2.98
N VAL A 364 3.39 14.09 2.41
CA VAL A 364 2.63 14.40 1.19
C VAL A 364 1.37 15.18 1.56
N GLY A 365 0.63 14.70 2.56
CA GLY A 365 -0.61 15.35 2.96
C GLY A 365 -1.42 14.57 3.99
N LYS A 366 -2.70 14.92 4.07
CA LYS A 366 -3.69 14.24 4.90
C LYS A 366 -4.88 13.81 4.06
N THR A 367 -5.48 12.66 4.38
CA THR A 367 -6.71 12.24 3.74
C THR A 367 -7.87 13.17 4.06
N ASP A 368 -8.71 13.40 3.06
CA ASP A 368 -9.91 14.23 3.19
C ASP A 368 -11.06 13.51 3.93
N TRP A 369 -12.26 14.08 3.90
CA TRP A 369 -13.45 13.49 4.53
C TRP A 369 -13.93 12.19 3.86
N ARG A 370 -13.50 11.92 2.61
CA ARG A 370 -13.72 10.66 1.89
C ARG A 370 -12.62 9.64 2.15
N GLY A 371 -11.60 9.99 2.93
CA GLY A 371 -10.42 9.16 3.13
C GLY A 371 -9.49 9.16 1.92
N GLU A 372 -9.62 10.13 1.01
CA GLU A 372 -8.88 10.19 -0.25
C GLU A 372 -7.70 11.16 -0.17
N ILE A 373 -6.64 10.85 -0.92
CA ILE A 373 -5.49 11.71 -1.17
C ILE A 373 -4.97 11.48 -2.59
N GLU A 374 -4.58 12.54 -3.28
CA GLU A 374 -3.96 12.46 -4.60
C GLU A 374 -2.44 12.42 -4.49
N ILE A 375 -1.81 11.52 -5.24
CA ILE A 375 -0.36 11.39 -5.36
C ILE A 375 0.04 11.71 -6.80
N ASP A 376 0.95 12.66 -6.98
CA ASP A 376 1.40 13.15 -8.28
C ASP A 376 2.57 12.31 -8.82
N ILE A 377 2.56 12.02 -10.13
CA ILE A 377 3.62 11.29 -10.82
C ILE A 377 4.91 12.10 -10.94
N ALA A 378 4.83 13.44 -10.88
CA ALA A 378 5.98 14.35 -10.97
C ALA A 378 7.01 14.10 -9.85
N ASP A 379 6.56 13.56 -8.72
CA ASP A 379 7.41 13.17 -7.59
C ASP A 379 8.09 11.80 -7.77
N GLY A 380 7.76 11.07 -8.85
CA GLY A 380 8.31 9.75 -9.17
C GLY A 380 7.22 8.73 -9.50
N VAL A 381 7.51 7.86 -10.48
CA VAL A 381 6.59 6.81 -10.95
C VAL A 381 6.39 5.74 -9.88
N PHE A 382 7.47 5.27 -9.24
CA PHE A 382 7.37 4.38 -8.08
C PHE A 382 7.47 5.19 -6.80
N GLN A 383 6.53 4.98 -5.88
CA GLN A 383 6.58 5.59 -4.55
C GLN A 383 6.23 4.56 -3.49
N THR A 384 6.92 4.62 -2.35
CA THR A 384 6.51 3.91 -1.15
C THR A 384 5.92 4.89 -0.15
N LEU A 385 4.68 4.64 0.26
CA LEU A 385 3.94 5.52 1.14
C LEU A 385 3.82 4.92 2.55
N TYR A 386 4.11 5.72 3.57
CA TYR A 386 3.79 5.42 4.96
C TYR A 386 2.52 6.13 5.38
N ILE A 387 1.57 5.35 5.87
CA ILE A 387 0.34 5.87 6.47
C ILE A 387 0.54 5.96 7.97
N LYS A 388 0.27 7.13 8.54
CA LYS A 388 0.31 7.35 9.98
C LYS A 388 -1.00 7.91 10.52
N ASN A 389 -1.36 7.48 11.72
CA ASN A 389 -2.37 8.14 12.53
C ASN A 389 -1.78 8.40 13.93
N GLY A 390 -1.79 9.65 14.37
CA GLY A 390 -0.90 10.08 15.47
C GLY A 390 0.57 9.72 15.15
N GLU A 391 1.32 9.24 16.13
CA GLU A 391 2.73 8.87 15.96
C GLU A 391 2.94 7.46 15.39
N ARG A 392 1.87 6.68 15.20
CA ARG A 392 1.95 5.29 14.77
C ARG A 392 1.90 5.18 13.24
N THR A 393 2.85 4.43 12.68
CA THR A 393 2.77 3.94 11.29
C THR A 393 1.85 2.72 11.22
N LEU A 394 0.85 2.79 10.34
CA LEU A 394 -0.18 1.78 10.17
C LEU A 394 0.06 0.87 8.96
N GLY A 395 0.76 1.37 7.94
CA GLY A 395 1.06 0.59 6.75
C GLY A 395 2.16 1.21 5.88
N ARG A 396 2.82 0.35 5.12
CA ARG A 396 3.75 0.65 4.03
C ARG A 396 3.08 0.24 2.73
N LEU A 397 2.85 1.19 1.83
CA LEU A 397 2.11 0.99 0.59
C LEU A 397 3.02 1.31 -0.61
N PRO A 398 3.58 0.30 -1.28
CA PRO A 398 4.24 0.51 -2.56
C PRO A 398 3.19 0.78 -3.64
N LEU A 399 3.44 1.77 -4.48
CA LEU A 399 2.52 2.24 -5.51
C LEU A 399 3.26 2.61 -6.80
N VAL A 400 2.66 2.27 -7.94
CA VAL A 400 3.01 2.83 -9.24
C VAL A 400 2.02 3.95 -9.56
N VAL A 401 2.48 5.19 -9.40
CA VAL A 401 1.66 6.38 -9.63
C VAL A 401 1.37 6.49 -11.12
N GLY A 402 0.11 6.82 -11.44
CA GLY A 402 -0.37 6.95 -12.81
C GLY A 402 -0.78 5.62 -13.47
N HIS A 403 -0.55 4.46 -12.85
CA HIS A 403 -1.01 3.18 -13.41
C HIS A 403 -2.53 3.00 -13.29
N GLN A 404 -3.11 3.43 -12.17
CA GLN A 404 -4.55 3.47 -11.95
C GLN A 404 -4.93 4.88 -11.54
N SER A 405 -6.07 5.38 -12.03
CA SER A 405 -6.57 6.71 -11.65
C SER A 405 -7.03 6.74 -10.19
N ARG A 406 -7.56 5.63 -9.67
CA ARG A 406 -7.97 5.47 -8.27
C ARG A 406 -7.71 4.06 -7.73
N VAL A 407 -7.18 3.98 -6.51
CA VAL A 407 -6.90 2.72 -5.79
C VAL A 407 -7.44 2.74 -4.37
N GLU A 408 -7.90 1.58 -3.87
CA GLU A 408 -8.36 1.43 -2.48
C GLU A 408 -7.31 0.73 -1.61
N ALA A 409 -6.91 1.38 -0.51
CA ALA A 409 -5.95 0.84 0.45
C ALA A 409 -6.66 0.44 1.74
N PRO A 410 -6.78 -0.87 2.05
CA PRO A 410 -7.32 -1.31 3.33
C PRO A 410 -6.28 -1.08 4.44
N VAL A 411 -6.63 -0.30 5.45
CA VAL A 411 -5.76 0.05 6.58
C VAL A 411 -6.52 -0.19 7.88
N LEU A 412 -5.79 -0.61 8.92
CA LEU A 412 -6.38 -0.76 10.25
C LEU A 412 -6.85 0.60 10.77
N SER A 413 -8.12 0.69 11.19
CA SER A 413 -8.64 1.89 11.84
C SER A 413 -8.01 2.06 13.22
N ASP A 414 -7.42 3.23 13.46
CA ASP A 414 -6.68 3.54 14.69
C ASP A 414 -7.37 4.65 15.51
N ASP A 415 -8.59 5.02 15.14
CA ASP A 415 -9.29 6.20 15.68
C ASP A 415 -9.60 6.07 17.18
N ILE A 416 -9.92 4.84 17.63
CA ILE A 416 -10.19 4.54 19.03
C ILE A 416 -8.92 4.69 19.86
N ARG A 417 -7.79 4.18 19.37
CA ARG A 417 -6.49 4.34 20.04
C ARG A 417 -6.07 5.80 20.11
N LEU A 418 -6.20 6.55 19.01
CA LEU A 418 -5.89 7.97 19.00
C LEU A 418 -6.75 8.76 20.00
N ARG A 419 -8.04 8.42 20.10
CA ARG A 419 -8.92 9.00 21.13
C ARG A 419 -8.43 8.67 22.54
N ALA A 420 -8.00 7.43 22.80
CA ALA A 420 -7.42 7.06 24.09
C ALA A 420 -6.16 7.88 24.40
N GLU A 421 -5.27 8.07 23.42
CA GLU A 421 -4.08 8.92 23.58
C GLU A 421 -4.45 10.36 23.96
N GLY A 422 -5.42 10.96 23.27
CA GLY A 422 -5.89 12.31 23.59
C GLY A 422 -6.47 12.42 25.00
N VAL A 423 -7.25 11.43 25.43
CA VAL A 423 -7.80 11.34 26.79
C VAL A 423 -6.67 11.21 27.82
N ILE A 424 -5.70 10.33 27.58
CA ILE A 424 -4.56 10.12 28.48
C ILE A 424 -3.69 11.37 28.58
N GLN A 425 -3.42 12.05 27.47
CA GLN A 425 -2.67 13.30 27.46
C GLN A 425 -3.40 14.40 28.25
N GLY A 426 -4.73 14.48 28.14
CA GLY A 426 -5.56 15.36 28.96
C GLY A 426 -5.44 15.05 30.46
N LEU A 427 -5.55 13.78 30.84
CA LEU A 427 -5.42 13.33 32.23
C LEU A 427 -4.00 13.55 32.79
N GLN A 428 -2.96 13.31 31.99
CA GLN A 428 -1.57 13.61 32.36
C GLN A 428 -1.37 15.09 32.64
N SER A 429 -1.96 15.96 31.81
CA SER A 429 -1.88 17.41 31.99
C SER A 429 -2.58 17.87 33.27
N GLN A 430 -3.77 17.32 33.58
CA GLN A 430 -4.48 17.57 34.84
C GLN A 430 -3.70 17.08 36.05
N PHE A 431 -3.11 15.89 35.95
CA PHE A 431 -2.25 15.33 36.98
C PHE A 431 -1.01 16.19 37.23
N LEU A 432 -0.35 16.68 36.18
CA LEU A 432 0.82 17.55 36.32
C LEU A 432 0.47 18.87 37.01
N ASP A 433 -0.69 19.46 36.69
CA ASP A 433 -1.20 20.65 37.39
C ASP A 433 -1.50 20.34 38.87
N LEU A 434 -2.11 19.18 39.17
CA LEU A 434 -2.38 18.76 40.55
C LEU A 434 -1.10 18.64 41.38
N VAL A 435 -0.08 17.94 40.86
CA VAL A 435 1.21 17.78 41.55
C VAL A 435 1.88 19.13 41.76
N ALA A 436 1.87 19.99 40.74
CA ALA A 436 2.43 21.34 40.85
C ALA A 436 1.72 22.17 41.93
N ARG A 437 0.38 22.13 41.98
CA ARG A 437 -0.41 22.82 43.02
C ARG A 437 -0.10 22.29 44.42
N ARG A 438 -0.10 20.95 44.60
CA ARG A 438 0.23 20.31 45.88
C ARG A 438 1.62 20.74 46.37
N GLU A 439 2.63 20.71 45.50
CA GLU A 439 4.00 21.15 45.82
C GLU A 439 4.10 22.64 46.19
N VAL A 440 3.39 23.51 45.45
CA VAL A 440 3.38 24.95 45.74
C VAL A 440 2.71 25.24 47.08
N ILE A 441 1.57 24.62 47.36
CA ILE A 441 0.86 24.80 48.63
C ILE A 441 1.68 24.21 49.78
N ALA A 442 2.27 23.04 49.61
CA ALA A 442 3.13 22.41 50.61
C ALA A 442 4.32 23.30 50.98
N LYS A 443 5.02 23.88 49.98
CA LYS A 443 6.12 24.82 50.24
C LYS A 443 5.66 26.10 50.94
N ARG A 444 4.47 26.61 50.61
CA ARG A 444 3.89 27.77 51.30
C ARG A 444 3.52 27.44 52.75
N ALA A 445 2.97 26.26 53.00
CA ALA A 445 2.65 25.78 54.35
C ALA A 445 3.92 25.68 55.20
N ARG A 446 4.97 25.02 54.70
CA ARG A 446 6.29 24.95 55.38
C ARG A 446 6.86 26.33 55.69
N TYR A 447 6.80 27.26 54.73
CA TYR A 447 7.24 28.63 54.95
C TYR A 447 6.44 29.34 56.06
N ARG A 448 5.11 29.16 56.13
CA ARG A 448 4.29 29.72 57.21
C ARG A 448 4.58 29.08 58.57
N ILE A 449 4.85 27.77 58.60
CA ILE A 449 5.30 27.06 59.82
C ILE A 449 6.61 27.67 60.33
N GLU A 450 7.59 27.92 59.44
CA GLU A 450 8.85 28.57 59.78
C GLU A 450 8.66 30.00 60.35
N GLN A 451 7.69 30.75 59.83
CA GLN A 451 7.33 32.09 60.32
C GLN A 451 6.45 32.07 61.59
N LYS A 452 6.09 30.89 62.13
CA LYS A 452 5.17 30.71 63.27
C LYS A 452 3.74 31.21 63.01
N GLU A 453 3.34 31.31 61.75
CA GLU A 453 1.97 31.65 61.33
C GLU A 453 1.12 30.36 61.24
N PHE A 454 0.79 29.77 62.38
CA PHE A 454 0.20 28.43 62.45
C PHE A 454 -1.21 28.33 61.84
N ASP A 455 -2.08 29.33 62.09
CA ASP A 455 -3.44 29.33 61.53
C ASP A 455 -3.41 29.39 60.00
N GLY A 456 -2.53 30.23 59.44
CA GLY A 456 -2.34 30.33 58.00
C GLY A 456 -1.69 29.08 57.39
N ALA A 457 -0.86 28.34 58.14
CA ALA A 457 -0.35 27.04 57.71
C ALA A 457 -1.46 25.98 57.68
N ARG A 458 -2.35 25.98 58.69
CA ARG A 458 -3.47 25.04 58.80
C ARG A 458 -4.47 25.20 57.64
N GLU A 459 -4.79 26.45 57.26
CA GLU A 459 -5.61 26.74 56.07
C GLU A 459 -5.03 26.15 54.78
N LEU A 460 -3.72 26.26 54.58
CA LEU A 460 -3.06 25.72 53.38
C LEU A 460 -3.03 24.19 53.39
N ILE A 461 -2.89 23.55 54.56
CA ILE A 461 -2.96 22.09 54.69
C ILE A 461 -4.39 21.60 54.38
N ASP A 462 -5.42 22.30 54.87
CA ASP A 462 -6.81 21.98 54.54
C ASP A 462 -7.12 22.20 53.04
N GLU A 463 -6.50 23.19 52.40
CA GLU A 463 -6.59 23.38 50.94
C GLU A 463 -6.01 22.17 50.19
N ILE A 464 -4.87 21.61 50.63
CA ILE A 464 -4.31 20.37 50.04
C ILE A 464 -5.27 19.19 50.23
N ARG A 465 -5.90 19.05 51.40
CA ARG A 465 -6.90 17.99 51.66
C ARG A 465 -8.14 18.10 50.76
N GLY A 466 -8.49 19.31 50.35
CA GLY A 466 -9.59 19.56 49.41
C GLY A 466 -9.27 19.24 47.95
N LEU A 467 -7.98 19.03 47.61
CA LEU A 467 -7.58 18.65 46.26
C LEU A 467 -7.89 17.17 45.97
N PRO A 468 -8.12 16.81 44.69
CA PRO A 468 -8.39 15.42 44.31
C PRO A 468 -7.34 14.44 44.85
N ASN A 469 -7.80 13.31 45.41
CA ASN A 469 -6.94 12.22 45.88
C ASN A 469 -6.77 11.14 44.79
N ILE A 470 -5.91 10.15 45.06
CA ILE A 470 -5.60 9.09 44.09
C ILE A 470 -6.85 8.26 43.71
N GLU A 471 -7.75 8.04 44.66
CA GLU A 471 -8.99 7.26 44.45
C GLU A 471 -9.93 7.99 43.49
N GLN A 472 -10.13 9.30 43.68
CA GLN A 472 -10.94 10.14 42.80
C GLN A 472 -10.36 10.21 41.38
N PHE A 473 -9.03 10.30 41.25
CA PHE A 473 -8.36 10.26 39.94
C PHE A 473 -8.48 8.89 39.28
N THR A 474 -8.37 7.81 40.03
CA THR A 474 -8.51 6.43 39.53
C THR A 474 -9.94 6.18 39.03
N LEU A 475 -10.96 6.64 39.77
CA LEU A 475 -12.35 6.59 39.34
C LEU A 475 -12.58 7.36 38.02
N THR A 476 -11.95 8.53 37.89
CA THR A 476 -12.00 9.35 36.67
C THR A 476 -11.36 8.60 35.49
N ILE A 477 -10.19 8.00 35.69
CA ILE A 477 -9.51 7.17 34.68
C ILE A 477 -10.39 6.03 34.22
N GLU A 478 -10.98 5.27 35.14
CA GLU A 478 -11.83 4.12 34.81
C GLU A 478 -13.15 4.54 34.12
N GLN A 479 -13.67 5.74 34.43
CA GLN A 479 -14.80 6.30 33.69
C GLN A 479 -14.41 6.63 32.23
N GLN A 480 -13.25 7.24 32.03
CA GLN A 480 -12.74 7.60 30.71
C GLN A 480 -12.34 6.38 29.88
N ARG A 481 -11.71 5.37 30.50
CA ARG A 481 -11.34 4.10 29.87
C ARG A 481 -12.56 3.40 29.26
N ARG A 482 -13.70 3.41 29.96
CA ARG A 482 -14.97 2.84 29.47
C ARG A 482 -15.53 3.54 28.22
N GLN A 483 -15.12 4.77 27.94
CA GLN A 483 -15.56 5.50 26.74
C GLN A 483 -14.72 5.16 25.49
N VAL A 484 -13.60 4.44 25.67
CA VAL A 484 -12.65 4.13 24.60
C VAL A 484 -12.41 2.63 24.50
N LEU A 485 -13.50 1.91 24.18
CA LEU A 485 -13.47 0.48 23.95
C LEU A 485 -13.30 0.16 22.46
N SER A 486 -12.39 -0.75 22.15
CA SER A 486 -12.20 -1.30 20.80
C SER A 486 -12.78 -2.72 20.72
N ASN A 487 -13.33 -3.07 19.56
CA ASN A 487 -13.76 -4.43 19.27
C ASN A 487 -12.57 -5.37 18.98
N ASP A 488 -11.40 -4.81 18.64
CA ASP A 488 -10.18 -5.58 18.43
C ASP A 488 -9.45 -5.80 19.75
N SER A 489 -9.29 -7.07 20.15
CA SER A 489 -8.59 -7.50 21.36
C SER A 489 -7.14 -7.00 21.42
N ARG A 490 -6.43 -6.94 20.28
CA ARG A 490 -5.04 -6.46 20.23
C ARG A 490 -4.96 -4.96 20.48
N GLU A 491 -5.83 -4.18 19.86
CA GLU A 491 -5.90 -2.73 20.09
C GLU A 491 -6.39 -2.43 21.51
N GLN A 492 -7.37 -3.17 22.02
CA GLN A 492 -7.85 -3.02 23.40
C GLN A 492 -6.74 -3.27 24.42
N SER A 493 -5.96 -4.34 24.25
CA SER A 493 -4.82 -4.66 25.13
C SER A 493 -3.79 -3.53 25.18
N ARG A 494 -3.58 -2.82 24.07
CA ARG A 494 -2.69 -1.66 24.01
C ARG A 494 -3.29 -0.45 24.72
N ILE A 495 -4.57 -0.17 24.49
CA ILE A 495 -5.29 0.90 25.18
C ILE A 495 -5.21 0.69 26.70
N ASP A 496 -5.46 -0.55 27.14
CA ASP A 496 -5.36 -0.94 28.54
C ASP A 496 -3.95 -0.74 29.11
N ALA A 497 -2.91 -1.10 28.35
CA ALA A 497 -1.52 -0.86 28.75
C ALA A 497 -1.21 0.64 28.91
N MET A 498 -1.76 1.50 28.05
CA MET A 498 -1.57 2.96 28.16
C MET A 498 -2.22 3.52 29.44
N PHE A 499 -3.43 3.09 29.78
CA PHE A 499 -4.12 3.50 31.01
C PHE A 499 -3.42 2.95 32.27
N ASN A 500 -2.95 1.69 32.25
CA ASN A 500 -2.22 1.11 33.37
C ASN A 500 -0.93 1.88 33.66
N ARG A 501 -0.19 2.30 32.62
CA ARG A 501 1.01 3.14 32.78
C ARG A 501 0.70 4.49 33.42
N LEU A 502 -0.47 5.08 33.14
CA LEU A 502 -0.90 6.31 33.80
C LEU A 502 -1.20 6.09 35.29
N ILE A 503 -1.84 4.98 35.64
CA ILE A 503 -2.12 4.62 37.04
C ILE A 503 -0.82 4.38 37.82
N GLU A 504 0.15 3.69 37.21
CA GLU A 504 1.48 3.49 37.80
C GLU A 504 2.21 4.83 38.06
N LEU A 505 2.10 5.78 37.13
CA LEU A 505 2.65 7.13 37.33
C LEU A 505 1.94 7.88 38.46
N LEU A 506 0.61 7.78 38.56
CA LEU A 506 -0.15 8.39 39.65
C LEU A 506 0.27 7.85 41.02
N ALA A 507 0.38 6.53 41.14
CA ALA A 507 0.78 5.87 42.38
C ALA A 507 2.18 6.29 42.85
N LYS A 508 3.06 6.68 41.93
CA LYS A 508 4.42 7.13 42.26
C LYS A 508 4.49 8.55 42.84
N TYR A 509 3.56 9.42 42.48
CA TYR A 509 3.69 10.88 42.72
C TYR A 509 2.55 11.49 43.54
N ILE A 510 1.38 10.84 43.59
CA ILE A 510 0.32 11.19 44.55
C ILE A 510 0.55 10.31 45.77
N ASP A 511 1.56 10.64 46.56
CA ASP A 511 1.71 10.07 47.89
C ASP A 511 0.90 10.95 48.87
N ASP A 512 -0.07 10.36 49.55
CA ASP A 512 -0.83 11.04 50.60
C ASP A 512 0.02 11.27 51.87
N GLY A 513 1.25 10.75 51.90
CA GLY A 513 2.24 11.02 52.94
C GLY A 513 2.57 12.50 53.13
N VAL A 514 2.49 13.33 52.08
CA VAL A 514 2.82 14.77 52.16
C VAL A 514 1.93 15.51 53.17
N VAL A 515 0.65 15.16 53.26
CA VAL A 515 -0.26 15.78 54.23
C VAL A 515 0.10 15.35 55.65
N GLY A 516 0.40 14.06 55.85
CA GLY A 516 0.82 13.54 57.15
C GLY A 516 2.16 14.12 57.63
N GLU A 517 3.11 14.31 56.70
CA GLU A 517 4.37 14.99 56.98
C GLU A 517 4.15 16.45 57.40
N LEU A 518 3.33 17.21 56.66
CA LEU A 518 3.03 18.60 56.98
C LEU A 518 2.27 18.75 58.31
N ASP A 519 1.33 17.84 58.61
CA ASP A 519 0.64 17.80 59.90
C ASP A 519 1.62 17.49 61.06
N GLY A 520 2.59 16.60 60.82
CA GLY A 520 3.65 16.28 61.77
C GLY A 520 4.59 17.47 62.00
N GLU A 521 5.03 18.14 60.93
CA GLU A 521 5.84 19.35 60.97
C GLU A 521 5.13 20.49 61.72
N LEU A 522 3.83 20.69 61.46
CA LEU A 522 3.00 21.70 62.12
C LEU A 522 2.89 21.43 63.63
N ARG A 523 2.53 20.20 64.03
CA ARG A 523 2.40 19.82 65.45
C ARG A 523 3.71 19.97 66.20
N ALA A 524 4.82 19.51 65.61
CA ALA A 524 6.14 19.66 66.22
C ALA A 524 6.53 21.15 66.42
N ALA A 525 6.16 22.01 65.46
CA ALA A 525 6.40 23.45 65.56
C ALA A 525 5.49 24.15 66.59
N GLU A 526 4.23 23.74 66.72
CA GLU A 526 3.30 24.23 67.74
C GLU A 526 3.74 23.85 69.16
N GLU A 527 4.17 22.59 69.36
CA GLU A 527 4.75 22.11 70.62
C GLU A 527 6.03 22.86 70.99
N ALA A 528 6.93 23.08 70.03
CA ALA A 528 8.16 23.84 70.24
C ALA A 528 7.92 25.33 70.53
N ALA A 529 6.80 25.88 70.07
CA ALA A 529 6.39 27.27 70.32
C ALA A 529 5.59 27.45 71.62
N GLY A 530 5.27 26.36 72.34
CA GLY A 530 4.50 26.40 73.58
C GLY A 530 3.02 26.75 73.40
N VAL A 531 2.48 26.52 72.19
CA VAL A 531 1.06 26.73 71.89
C VAL A 531 0.31 25.46 72.28
N THR A 532 -0.24 25.42 73.49
CA THR A 532 -1.10 24.32 73.93
C THR A 532 -2.44 24.41 73.20
N THR A 533 -2.68 23.52 72.23
CA THR A 533 -4.02 23.26 71.68
C THR A 533 -4.92 22.71 72.78
N ASN A 534 -6.01 23.43 73.06
CA ASN A 534 -7.10 22.99 73.93
C ASN A 534 -8.21 22.34 73.09
#